data_AF-W0TCU2-F1
#
_entry.id   AF-W0TCU2-F1
#
_cell.length_a   1.000
_cell.length_b   1.000
_cell.length_c   1.000
_cell.angle_alpha   90.00
_cell.angle_beta   90.00
_cell.angle_gamma   90.00
#
_symmetry.space_group_name_H-M   'P 1'
#
loop_
_entity.id
_entity.type
_entity.pdbx_description
1 polymer ?
#
loop_
_entity_poly.entity_id
_entity_poly.type
_entity_poly.pdbx_seq_one_letter_code
_entity_poly.pdbx_strand_id
1 'polypeptide(L)'
;MSIKVKQADEIEQILVHKFTNFLEQRAESFYVLRRVPVPGYSISFLITNKHTETMITEKLIEFIIEFMEEVDKEISEMKLFLNARARFAAEAYLEQFVY
;
A
#
# COMPACT_ATOMS: atom_id res chain seq x y z
N MET A 1 5.29 7.62 -13.70
CA MET A 1 6.13 7.65 -12.49
C MET A 1 6.05 6.29 -11.82
N SER A 2 7.15 5.72 -11.34
CA SER A 2 7.15 4.40 -10.69
C SER A 2 7.90 4.47 -9.36
N ILE A 3 7.35 3.81 -8.35
CA ILE A 3 7.79 3.95 -6.96
C ILE A 3 7.99 2.57 -6.36
N LYS A 4 9.10 2.43 -5.63
CA LYS A 4 9.40 1.25 -4.82
C LYS A 4 9.18 1.63 -3.36
N VAL A 5 8.19 1.01 -2.73
CA VAL A 5 7.87 1.23 -1.32
C VAL A 5 8.96 0.58 -0.47
N LYS A 6 9.32 1.23 0.65
CA LYS A 6 10.31 0.72 1.61
C LYS A 6 9.84 -0.64 2.16
N GLN A 7 10.78 -1.58 2.27
CA GLN A 7 10.52 -2.95 2.72
C GLN A 7 11.68 -3.35 3.64
N ALA A 8 11.51 -3.19 4.95
CA ALA A 8 12.56 -3.43 5.95
C ALA A 8 12.78 -4.91 6.26
N ASP A 9 11.75 -5.74 6.12
CA ASP A 9 11.79 -7.18 6.39
C ASP A 9 10.81 -7.97 5.51
N GLU A 10 10.83 -9.30 5.63
CA GLU A 10 9.99 -10.22 4.86
C GLU A 10 8.49 -9.99 5.09
N ILE A 11 8.08 -9.59 6.30
CA ILE A 11 6.68 -9.30 6.60
C ILE A 11 6.25 -8.06 5.81
N GLU A 12 7.03 -6.98 5.84
CA GLU A 12 6.75 -5.78 5.05
C GLU A 12 6.75 -6.06 3.54
N GLN A 13 7.63 -6.93 3.04
CA GLN A 13 7.59 -7.34 1.62
C GLN A 13 6.24 -7.95 1.24
N ILE A 14 5.71 -8.85 2.07
CA ILE A 14 4.41 -9.49 1.84
C ILE A 14 3.27 -8.48 1.98
N LEU A 15 3.32 -7.61 2.99
CA LEU A 15 2.31 -6.58 3.22
C LEU A 15 2.26 -5.58 2.06
N VAL A 16 3.41 -5.07 1.62
CA VAL A 16 3.53 -4.20 0.44
C VAL A 16 2.96 -4.88 -0.79
N HIS A 17 3.35 -6.13 -1.05
CA HIS A 17 2.85 -6.86 -2.21
C HIS A 17 1.32 -7.02 -2.19
N LYS A 18 0.75 -7.42 -1.05
CA LYS A 18 -0.71 -7.59 -0.93
C LYS A 18 -1.46 -6.27 -1.04
N PHE A 19 -0.96 -5.21 -0.40
CA PHE A 19 -1.58 -3.90 -0.41
C PHE A 19 -1.54 -3.25 -1.80
N THR A 20 -0.40 -3.33 -2.48
CA THR A 20 -0.26 -2.80 -3.86
C THR A 20 -1.13 -3.56 -4.85
N ASN A 21 -1.18 -4.89 -4.79
CA ASN A 21 -2.12 -5.68 -5.59
C ASN A 21 -3.60 -5.27 -5.34
N PHE A 22 -3.96 -4.96 -4.09
CA PHE A 22 -5.31 -4.50 -3.75
C PHE A 22 -5.63 -3.13 -4.38
N LEU A 23 -4.66 -2.21 -4.42
CA LEU A 23 -4.82 -0.91 -5.07
C LEU A 23 -4.89 -1.03 -6.60
N GLU A 24 -4.08 -1.91 -7.18
CA GLU A 24 -4.06 -2.19 -8.62
C GLU A 24 -5.41 -2.70 -9.14
N GLN A 25 -6.07 -3.58 -8.38
CA GLN A 25 -7.42 -4.06 -8.68
C GLN A 25 -8.48 -2.94 -8.69
N ARG A 26 -8.17 -1.80 -8.07
CA ARG A 26 -9.05 -0.62 -7.97
C ARG A 26 -8.56 0.55 -8.82
N ALA A 27 -7.61 0.31 -9.74
CA ALA A 27 -7.07 1.34 -10.62
C ALA A 27 -8.13 2.02 -11.51
N GLU A 28 -9.34 1.46 -11.64
CA GLU A 28 -10.45 2.15 -12.32
C GLU A 28 -11.03 3.30 -11.50
N SER A 29 -11.03 3.18 -10.16
CA SER A 29 -11.39 4.27 -9.26
C SER A 29 -10.26 5.30 -9.15
N PHE A 30 -9.02 4.86 -9.30
CA PHE A 30 -7.83 5.69 -9.28
C PHE A 30 -7.29 5.89 -10.70
N TYR A 31 -7.91 6.80 -11.46
CA TYR A 31 -7.66 7.03 -12.89
C TYR A 31 -6.19 7.18 -13.32
N VAL A 32 -5.29 7.56 -12.40
CA VAL A 32 -3.86 7.75 -12.68
C VAL A 32 -2.97 6.56 -12.28
N LEU A 33 -3.51 5.54 -11.60
CA LEU A 33 -2.78 4.32 -11.27
C LEU A 33 -2.71 3.37 -12.46
N ARG A 34 -1.54 2.76 -12.66
CA ARG A 34 -1.36 1.69 -13.62
C ARG A 34 -1.84 0.38 -12.99
N ARG A 35 -2.60 -0.42 -13.75
CA ARG A 35 -3.12 -1.74 -13.31
C ARG A 35 -2.04 -2.77 -12.96
N VAL A 36 -0.83 -2.56 -13.46
CA VAL A 36 0.35 -3.39 -13.18
C VAL A 36 1.54 -2.45 -13.08
N PRO A 37 2.42 -2.56 -12.08
CA PRO A 37 3.58 -1.70 -11.94
C PRO A 37 4.64 -2.05 -12.98
N VAL A 38 5.59 -1.14 -13.18
CA VAL A 38 6.81 -1.45 -13.95
C VAL A 38 7.62 -2.52 -13.20
N PRO A 39 8.23 -3.51 -13.87
CA PRO A 39 9.04 -4.53 -13.21
C PRO A 39 10.08 -3.92 -12.25
N GLY A 40 10.18 -4.46 -11.04
CA GLY A 40 11.09 -3.97 -10.00
C GLY A 40 10.53 -2.84 -9.13
N TYR A 41 9.33 -2.35 -9.42
CA TYR A 41 8.63 -1.32 -8.64
C TYR A 41 7.37 -1.88 -7.98
N SER A 42 6.90 -1.20 -6.94
CA SER A 42 5.71 -1.57 -6.17
C SER A 42 4.44 -0.92 -6.72
N ILE A 43 4.53 0.35 -7.15
CA ILE A 43 3.40 1.12 -7.66
C ILE A 43 3.84 1.88 -8.90
N SER A 44 2.94 2.08 -9.86
CA SER A 44 3.20 2.94 -11.01
C SER A 44 2.00 3.80 -11.36
N PHE A 45 2.27 5.05 -11.70
CA PHE A 45 1.31 6.03 -12.18
C PHE A 45 1.48 6.27 -13.67
N LEU A 46 0.36 6.29 -14.39
CA LEU A 46 0.25 6.69 -15.79
C LEU A 46 -0.54 7.99 -15.88
N ILE A 47 0.17 9.09 -16.12
CA ILE A 47 -0.42 10.41 -16.31
C ILE A 47 -0.38 10.71 -17.81
N THR A 48 -1.54 10.98 -18.40
CA THR A 48 -1.68 11.29 -19.83
C THR A 48 -2.14 12.74 -20.00
N ASN A 49 -2.10 13.26 -21.23
CA ASN A 49 -2.62 14.59 -21.53
C ASN A 49 -4.11 14.74 -21.15
N LYS A 50 -4.91 13.67 -21.28
CA LYS A 50 -6.32 13.67 -20.88
C LYS A 50 -6.52 13.94 -19.39
N HIS A 51 -5.60 13.46 -18.54
CA HIS A 51 -5.64 13.74 -17.11
C HIS A 51 -5.33 15.22 -16.84
N THR A 52 -4.33 15.81 -17.51
CA THR A 52 -4.00 17.23 -17.34
C THR A 52 -5.03 18.18 -17.96
N GLU A 53 -5.83 17.70 -18.92
CA GLU A 53 -6.95 18.46 -19.50
C GLU A 53 -8.19 18.48 -18.58
N THR A 54 -8.37 17.46 -17.73
CA THR A 54 -9.57 17.27 -16.90
C THR A 54 -9.34 17.50 -15.41
N MET A 55 -8.09 17.37 -14.95
CA MET A 55 -7.69 17.50 -13.56
C MET A 55 -6.75 18.70 -13.39
N ILE A 56 -6.84 19.36 -12.24
CA ILE A 56 -5.91 20.43 -11.88
C ILE A 56 -4.54 19.80 -11.58
N THR A 57 -3.53 20.15 -12.37
CA THR A 57 -2.20 19.53 -12.28
C THR A 57 -1.57 19.64 -10.90
N GLU A 58 -1.71 20.80 -10.24
CA GLU A 58 -1.21 21.02 -8.88
C GLU A 58 -1.85 20.06 -7.87
N LYS A 59 -3.18 19.88 -7.97
CA LYS A 59 -3.93 18.93 -7.12
C LYS A 59 -3.55 17.48 -7.40
N LEU A 60 -3.23 17.14 -8.65
CA LEU A 60 -2.75 15.81 -9.00
C LEU A 60 -1.37 15.53 -8.38
N ILE A 61 -0.49 16.53 -8.34
CA ILE A 61 0.82 16.41 -7.68
C ILE A 61 0.64 16.26 -6.17
N GLU A 62 -0.19 17.09 -5.54
CA GLU A 62 -0.54 16.97 -4.11
C GLU A 62 -1.06 15.57 -3.78
N PHE A 63 -2.00 15.06 -4.59
CA PHE A 63 -2.53 13.70 -4.44
C PHE A 63 -1.45 12.62 -4.49
N ILE A 64 -0.48 12.71 -5.43
CA ILE A 64 0.58 11.71 -5.54
C ILE A 64 1.49 11.73 -4.31
N ILE A 65 1.80 12.92 -3.78
CA ILE A 65 2.62 13.08 -2.58
C ILE A 65 1.90 12.47 -1.37
N GLU A 66 0.65 12.88 -1.12
CA GLU A 66 -0.16 12.38 -0.02
C GLU A 66 -0.35 10.86 -0.11
N PHE A 67 -0.61 10.34 -1.31
CA PHE A 67 -0.73 8.90 -1.53
C PHE A 67 0.56 8.14 -1.17
N MET A 68 1.74 8.68 -1.49
CA MET A 68 3.01 8.05 -1.11
C MET A 68 3.20 7.99 0.40
N GLU A 69 2.84 9.08 1.11
CA GLU A 69 2.93 9.16 2.56
C GLU A 69 1.97 8.20 3.25
N GLU A 70 0.71 8.16 2.81
CA GLU A 70 -0.31 7.27 3.37
C GLU A 70 0.00 5.79 3.08
N VAL A 71 0.58 5.43 1.93
CA VAL A 71 1.02 4.06 1.67
C VAL A 71 2.06 3.62 2.70
N ASP A 72 3.08 4.42 2.99
CA ASP A 72 4.15 4.04 3.93
C ASP A 72 3.61 3.88 5.37
N LYS A 73 2.70 4.78 5.75
CA LYS A 73 2.01 4.75 7.03
C LYS A 73 1.10 3.52 7.17
N GLU A 74 0.28 3.22 6.17
CA GLU A 74 -0.63 2.07 6.18
C GLU A 74 0.14 0.73 6.30
N ILE A 75 1.27 0.57 5.60
CA ILE A 75 2.12 -0.61 5.73
C ILE A 75 2.64 -0.75 7.17
N SER A 76 3.08 0.36 7.77
CA SER A 76 3.57 0.39 9.15
C SER A 76 2.47 0.03 10.15
N GLU A 77 1.26 0.56 9.97
CA GLU A 77 0.09 0.27 10.80
C GLU A 77 -0.35 -1.19 10.67
N MET A 78 -0.46 -1.72 9.45
CA MET A 78 -0.78 -3.14 9.20
C MET A 78 0.19 -4.09 9.90
N LYS A 79 1.49 -3.77 9.92
CA LYS A 79 2.50 -4.58 10.62
C LYS A 79 2.28 -4.58 12.13
N LEU A 80 1.97 -3.41 12.72
CA LEU A 80 1.64 -3.31 14.14
C LEU A 80 0.38 -4.12 14.48
N PHE A 81 -0.66 -4.03 13.65
CA PHE A 81 -1.88 -4.82 13.81
C PHE A 81 -1.64 -6.32 13.72
N LEU A 82 -0.83 -6.76 12.75
CA LEU A 82 -0.46 -8.17 12.59
C LEU A 82 0.22 -8.70 13.86
N ASN A 83 1.19 -7.97 14.39
CA ASN A 83 1.93 -8.35 15.59
C ASN A 83 1.03 -8.39 16.84
N ALA A 84 0.16 -7.39 17.01
CA ALA A 84 -0.80 -7.36 18.10
C ALA A 84 -1.77 -8.56 18.02
N ARG A 85 -2.26 -8.88 16.83
CA ARG A 85 -3.18 -9.99 16.61
C ARG A 85 -2.53 -11.34 16.84
N ALA A 86 -1.28 -11.50 16.42
CA ALA A 86 -0.50 -12.71 16.67
C ALA A 86 -0.29 -12.94 18.17
N ARG A 87 0.05 -11.88 18.93
CA ARG A 87 0.18 -11.94 20.39
C ARG A 87 -1.14 -12.35 21.05
N PHE A 88 -2.24 -11.68 20.69
CA PHE A 88 -3.56 -11.99 21.23
C PHE A 88 -3.96 -13.47 20.98
N ALA A 89 -3.71 -13.97 19.76
CA ALA A 89 -3.99 -15.37 19.43
C ALA A 89 -3.14 -16.35 20.25
N ALA A 90 -1.87 -16.03 20.49
CA ALA A 90 -0.98 -16.86 21.29
C ALA A 90 -1.38 -16.87 22.77
N GLU A 91 -1.71 -15.71 23.35
CA GLU A 91 -2.19 -15.59 24.74
C GLU A 91 -3.49 -16.39 24.94
N ALA A 92 -4.49 -16.16 24.08
CA ALA A 92 -5.77 -16.86 24.14
C ALA A 92 -5.62 -18.38 24.01
N TYR A 93 -4.66 -18.86 23.19
CA TYR A 93 -4.37 -20.28 23.08
C TYR A 93 -3.74 -20.83 24.36
N LEU A 94 -2.74 -20.15 24.92
CA LEU A 94 -2.02 -20.61 26.11
C LEU A 94 -2.88 -20.58 27.38
N GLU A 95 -3.80 -19.63 27.53
CA GLU A 95 -4.77 -19.58 28.64
C GLU A 95 -5.60 -20.86 28.76
N GLN A 96 -5.84 -21.58 27.65
CA GLN A 96 -6.58 -22.85 27.67
C GLN A 96 -5.81 -24.00 28.35
N PHE A 97 -4.50 -23.84 28.57
CA PHE A 97 -3.63 -24.90 29.12
C PHE A 97 -3.12 -24.60 30.54
N VAL A 98 -3.40 -23.42 31.08
CA VAL A 98 -3.08 -23.07 32.47
C VAL A 98 -4.25 -23.53 33.35
N TYR A 99 -4.07 -24.63 34.08
CA TYR A 99 -4.99 -25.15 35.10
C TYR A 99 -4.98 -24.29 36.37
#